data_AF-A0A2M7LIR8-F1
#
_entry.id   AF-A0A2M7LIR8-F1
#
_cell.length_a   1.000
_cell.length_b   1.000
_cell.length_c   1.000
_cell.angle_alpha   90.00
_cell.angle_beta   90.00
_cell.angle_gamma   90.00
#
_symmetry.space_group_name_H-M   'P 1'
#
loop_
_entity.id
_entity.type
_entity.pdbx_description
1 polymer ?
#
loop_
_entity_poly.entity_id
_entity_poly.type
_entity_poly.pdbx_seq_one_letter_code
_entity_poly.pdbx_strand_id
1 'polypeptide(L)'
;MKENIFETIKRIDDNGKEYWSSRELAKVLEYTDYRNFLTAVNKAKIACENSGEVIHNHFVDANEMVQIGSGAEKPVETIYLSRYASYLIVQNSDPTKVVVAKGQTYFA
;
A
#
# COMPACT_ATOMS: atom_id res chain seq x y z
N MET A 1 22.89 6.04 -5.99
CA MET A 1 21.71 5.22 -6.39
C MET A 1 20.49 6.07 -6.11
N LYS A 2 19.58 6.30 -7.06
CA LYS A 2 18.32 6.98 -6.75
C LYS A 2 17.55 6.04 -5.83
N GLU A 3 17.37 6.41 -4.57
CA GLU A 3 16.51 5.66 -3.65
C GLU A 3 15.12 5.52 -4.28
N ASN A 4 14.64 4.29 -4.37
CA ASN A 4 13.31 4.02 -4.88
C ASN A 4 12.31 4.44 -3.80
N ILE A 5 11.35 5.32 -4.15
CA ILE A 5 10.36 5.84 -3.20
C ILE A 5 9.54 4.73 -2.52
N PHE A 6 9.38 3.57 -3.14
CA PHE A 6 8.72 2.41 -2.52
C PHE A 6 9.62 1.70 -1.50
N GLU A 7 10.95 1.73 -1.70
CA GLU A 7 11.92 1.22 -0.73
C GLU A 7 11.99 2.13 0.50
N THR A 8 11.86 3.45 0.34
CA THR A 8 11.91 4.40 1.47
C THR A 8 10.73 4.30 2.43
N ILE A 9 9.59 3.76 1.97
CA ILE A 9 8.40 3.52 2.80
C ILE A 9 8.23 2.04 3.16
N LYS A 10 9.21 1.18 2.84
CA LYS A 10 9.21 -0.22 3.24
C LYS A 10 9.42 -0.31 4.74
N ARG A 11 8.64 -1.17 5.39
CA ARG A 11 8.82 -1.53 6.79
C ARG A 11 9.07 -3.02 6.90
N ILE A 12 9.71 -3.42 7.99
CA ILE A 12 10.02 -4.81 8.31
C ILE A 12 9.34 -5.13 9.65
N ASP A 13 8.60 -6.22 9.72
CA ASP A 13 7.97 -6.68 10.96
C ASP A 13 8.95 -7.46 11.85
N ASP A 14 8.50 -7.87 13.03
CA ASP A 14 9.33 -8.62 13.99
C ASP A 14 9.80 -9.98 13.46
N ASN A 15 9.19 -10.50 12.39
CA ASN A 15 9.55 -11.75 11.73
C ASN A 15 10.48 -11.53 10.52
N GLY A 16 10.91 -10.30 10.26
CA GLY A 16 11.75 -9.96 9.11
C GLY A 16 10.98 -9.87 7.79
N LYS A 17 9.64 -9.86 7.81
CA LYS A 17 8.81 -9.76 6.61
C LYS A 17 8.56 -8.29 6.26
N GLU A 18 8.73 -7.98 4.98
CA GLU A 18 8.45 -6.65 4.48
C GLU A 18 6.95 -6.36 4.32
N TYR A 19 6.57 -5.13 4.63
CA TYR A 19 5.22 -4.61 4.47
C TYR A 19 5.20 -3.10 4.22
N TRP A 20 4.06 -2.62 3.73
CA TRP A 20 3.80 -1.21 3.44
C TRP A 20 2.50 -0.74 4.09
N SER A 21 2.47 0.50 4.58
CA SER A 21 1.23 1.17 4.99
C SER A 21 0.42 1.56 3.76
N SER A 22 -0.87 1.22 3.74
CA SER A 22 -1.81 1.67 2.71
C SER A 22 -1.89 3.19 2.62
N ARG A 23 -1.70 3.91 3.73
CA ARG A 23 -1.74 5.38 3.78
C ARG A 23 -0.52 5.99 3.10
N GLU A 24 0.66 5.42 3.30
CA GLU A 24 1.88 5.86 2.62
C GLU A 24 1.87 5.48 1.14
N LEU A 25 1.47 4.24 0.83
CA LEU A 25 1.39 3.76 -0.56
C LEU A 25 0.41 4.59 -1.38
N ALA A 26 -0.76 4.97 -0.83
CA ALA A 26 -1.71 5.85 -1.49
C ALA A 26 -1.08 7.21 -1.87
N LYS A 27 -0.32 7.82 -0.94
CA LYS A 27 0.38 9.09 -1.18
C LYS A 27 1.45 8.95 -2.25
N VAL A 28 2.27 7.90 -2.18
CA VAL A 28 3.31 7.62 -3.18
C VAL A 28 2.71 7.40 -4.57
N LEU A 29 1.57 6.71 -4.67
CA LEU A 29 0.84 6.51 -5.93
C LEU A 29 -0.01 7.74 -6.34
N GLU A 30 0.22 8.89 -5.70
CA GLU A 30 -0.40 10.18 -6.02
C GLU A 30 -1.93 10.17 -5.94
N TYR A 31 -2.51 9.39 -5.02
CA TYR A 31 -3.93 9.48 -4.67
C TYR A 31 -4.15 10.65 -3.70
N THR A 32 -4.93 11.64 -4.14
CA THR A 32 -5.32 12.78 -3.30
C THR A 32 -6.43 12.45 -2.32
N ASP A 33 -7.31 11.49 -2.68
CA ASP A 33 -8.38 10.97 -1.84
C ASP A 33 -8.17 9.48 -1.58
N TYR A 34 -8.05 9.11 -0.30
CA TYR A 34 -7.85 7.72 0.11
C TYR A 34 -9.02 6.81 -0.29
N ARG A 35 -10.25 7.34 -0.41
CA ARG A 35 -11.41 6.55 -0.87
C ARG A 35 -11.22 6.04 -2.30
N ASN A 36 -10.58 6.84 -3.15
CA ASN A 36 -10.25 6.42 -4.52
C ASN A 36 -9.15 5.35 -4.52
N PHE A 37 -8.21 5.41 -3.57
CA PHE A 37 -7.22 4.37 -3.38
C PHE A 37 -7.85 3.05 -2.91
N LEU A 38 -8.84 3.10 -2.02
CA LEU A 38 -9.56 1.91 -1.57
C LEU A 38 -10.25 1.16 -2.73
N THR A 39 -10.64 1.84 -3.80
CA THR A 39 -11.14 1.18 -5.01
C THR A 39 -10.07 0.28 -5.64
N ALA A 40 -8.81 0.72 -5.72
CA ALA A 40 -7.70 -0.12 -6.20
C ALA A 40 -7.40 -1.27 -5.23
N VAL A 41 -7.46 -1.02 -3.91
CA VAL A 41 -7.32 -2.06 -2.88
C VAL A 41 -8.39 -3.14 -3.02
N ASN A 42 -9.65 -2.77 -3.21
CA ASN A 42 -10.75 -3.73 -3.35
C ASN A 42 -10.59 -4.60 -4.61
N LYS A 43 -10.17 -4.02 -5.73
CA LYS A 43 -9.81 -4.79 -6.94
C LYS A 43 -8.64 -5.73 -6.69
N ALA A 44 -7.63 -5.29 -5.96
CA ALA A 44 -6.48 -6.11 -5.58
C ALA A 44 -6.88 -7.27 -4.66
N LYS A 45 -7.79 -7.07 -3.71
CA LYS A 45 -8.35 -8.14 -2.87
C LYS A 45 -9.07 -9.20 -3.71
N ILE A 46 -9.87 -8.79 -4.70
CA ILE A 46 -10.53 -9.71 -5.65
C ILE A 46 -9.49 -10.48 -6.48
N ALA A 47 -8.45 -9.81 -7.00
CA ALA A 47 -7.39 -10.46 -7.76
C ALA A 47 -6.59 -11.47 -6.92
N CYS A 48 -6.34 -11.14 -5.65
CA CYS A 48 -5.70 -12.03 -4.67
C CYS A 48 -6.53 -13.31 -4.47
N GLU A 49 -7.82 -13.17 -4.18
CA GLU A 49 -8.73 -14.31 -4.00
C GLU A 49 -8.84 -15.16 -5.27
N ASN A 50 -8.99 -14.53 -6.44
CA ASN A 50 -9.03 -15.24 -7.72
C ASN A 50 -7.72 -15.97 -8.06
N SER A 51 -6.61 -15.56 -7.46
CA SER A 51 -5.31 -16.25 -7.60
C SER A 51 -5.16 -17.42 -6.62
N GLY A 52 -6.18 -17.70 -5.79
CA GLY A 52 -6.18 -18.75 -4.77
C GLY A 52 -5.51 -18.33 -3.46
N GLU A 53 -5.12 -17.07 -3.33
CA GLU A 53 -4.45 -16.54 -2.14
C GLU A 53 -5.44 -16.07 -1.09
N VAL A 54 -5.04 -16.22 0.17
CA VAL A 54 -5.87 -15.86 1.32
C VAL A 54 -5.69 -14.37 1.62
N ILE A 55 -6.74 -13.56 1.42
CA ILE A 55 -6.69 -12.09 1.55
C ILE A 55 -6.04 -11.63 2.86
N HIS A 56 -6.37 -12.24 4.00
CA HIS A 56 -5.87 -11.80 5.32
C HIS A 56 -4.37 -12.05 5.51
N ASN A 57 -3.71 -12.87 4.69
CA ASN A 57 -2.26 -13.03 4.71
C ASN A 57 -1.52 -11.85 4.06
N HIS A 58 -2.24 -11.03 3.29
CA HIS A 58 -1.69 -9.99 2.42
C HIS A 58 -2.21 -8.59 2.74
N PHE A 59 -3.44 -8.49 3.26
CA PHE A 59 -4.12 -7.24 3.59
C PHE A 59 -4.56 -7.32 5.06
N VAL A 60 -3.79 -6.71 5.96
CA VAL A 60 -4.05 -6.74 7.40
C VAL A 60 -4.58 -5.39 7.85
N ASP A 61 -5.82 -5.34 8.32
CA ASP A 61 -6.41 -4.11 8.86
C ASP A 61 -5.71 -3.73 10.18
N ALA A 62 -5.35 -2.46 10.30
CA ALA A 62 -4.57 -1.89 11.39
C ALA A 62 -5.01 -0.45 11.67
N ASN A 63 -4.46 0.14 12.74
CA ASN A 63 -4.59 1.56 13.03
C ASN A 63 -3.21 2.17 13.19
N GLU A 64 -2.91 3.21 12.42
CA GLU A 64 -1.69 4.00 12.57
C GLU A 64 -2.02 5.30 13.30
N MET A 65 -1.18 5.69 14.25
CA MET A 65 -1.28 7.02 14.87
C MET A 65 -0.63 8.03 13.95
N VAL A 66 -1.39 9.06 13.56
CA VAL A 66 -0.88 10.17 12.75
C VAL A 66 -1.00 11.47 13.50
N GLN A 67 0.05 12.29 13.42
CA GLN A 67 0.05 13.61 14.00
C GLN A 67 -0.92 14.52 13.24
N ILE A 68 -1.78 15.23 13.98
CA ILE A 68 -2.67 16.26 13.45
C ILE A 68 -2.09 17.65 13.74
N GLY A 69 -2.57 18.67 13.03
CA GLY A 69 -2.02 20.03 13.06
C GLY A 69 -1.99 20.72 14.44
N SER A 70 -2.62 20.14 15.47
CA SER A 70 -2.57 20.60 16.86
C SER A 70 -1.44 19.97 17.68
N GLY A 71 -0.62 19.09 17.09
CA GLY A 71 0.41 18.33 17.79
C GLY A 71 -0.10 17.06 18.49
N ALA A 72 -1.42 16.85 18.55
CA ALA A 72 -2.01 15.60 19.01
C ALA A 72 -1.89 14.51 17.94
N GLU A 73 -2.06 13.24 18.34
CA GLU A 73 -2.13 12.10 17.43
C GLU A 73 -3.55 11.55 17.34
N LYS A 74 -3.93 11.06 16.17
CA LYS A 74 -5.22 10.40 15.96
C LYS A 74 -5.00 9.04 15.29
N PRO A 75 -5.70 7.97 15.72
CA PRO A 75 -5.70 6.72 14.99
C PRO A 75 -6.40 6.90 13.64
N VAL A 76 -5.78 6.40 12.58
CA VAL A 76 -6.37 6.28 11.25
C VAL A 76 -6.35 4.83 10.80
N GLU A 77 -7.50 4.38 10.30
CA GLU A 77 -7.64 3.05 9.70
C GLU A 77 -6.61 2.89 8.58
N THR A 78 -5.83 1.82 8.65
CA THR A 78 -4.75 1.54 7.72
C THR A 78 -4.76 0.07 7.38
N ILE A 79 -4.22 -0.29 6.23
CA ILE A 79 -4.03 -1.70 5.86
C ILE A 79 -2.54 -1.90 5.70
N TYR A 80 -1.98 -2.87 6.41
CA TYR A 80 -0.62 -3.34 6.15
C TYR A 80 -0.64 -4.31 4.99
N LEU A 81 0.17 -3.99 4.00
CA LEU A 81 0.20 -4.61 2.70
C LEU A 81 1.49 -5.40 2.57
N SER A 82 1.38 -6.70 2.34
CA SER A 82 2.53 -7.50 1.89
C SER A 82 3.06 -6.99 0.54
N ARG A 83 4.27 -7.40 0.15
CA ARG A 83 4.80 -7.13 -1.20
C ARG A 83 3.81 -7.50 -2.30
N TYR A 84 3.19 -8.68 -2.18
CA TYR A 84 2.21 -9.17 -3.14
C TYR A 84 0.93 -8.33 -3.19
N ALA A 85 0.42 -7.87 -2.04
CA ALA A 85 -0.71 -6.93 -2.02
C ALA A 85 -0.36 -5.60 -2.71
N SER A 86 0.82 -5.06 -2.43
CA SER A 86 1.31 -3.83 -3.08
C SER A 86 1.44 -4.00 -4.59
N TYR A 87 1.95 -5.14 -5.06
CA TYR A 87 2.00 -5.50 -6.47
C TYR A 87 0.61 -5.45 -7.13
N LEU A 88 -0.37 -6.15 -6.56
CA LEU A 88 -1.74 -6.20 -7.09
C LEU A 88 -2.43 -4.83 -7.08
N ILE A 89 -2.21 -4.03 -6.03
CA ILE A 89 -2.73 -2.66 -5.95
C ILE A 89 -2.16 -1.81 -7.08
N VAL A 90 -0.85 -1.90 -7.32
CA VAL A 90 -0.18 -1.12 -8.37
C VAL A 90 -0.63 -1.55 -9.77
N GLN A 91 -0.87 -2.86 -10.00
CA GLN A 91 -1.48 -3.34 -11.24
C GLN A 91 -2.90 -2.80 -11.48
N ASN A 92 -3.65 -2.53 -10.42
CA ASN A 92 -5.02 -2.00 -10.48
C ASN A 92 -5.10 -0.47 -10.34
N SER A 93 -3.97 0.21 -10.31
CA SER A 93 -3.85 1.68 -10.24
C SER A 93 -3.73 2.30 -11.64
N ASP A 94 -3.79 3.63 -11.74
CA ASP A 94 -3.77 4.37 -13.01
C ASP A 94 -2.39 4.25 -13.72
N PRO A 95 -2.29 3.50 -14.83
CA PRO A 95 -1.00 3.27 -15.51
C PRO A 95 -0.48 4.52 -16.24
N THR A 96 -1.28 5.59 -16.36
CA THR A 96 -0.81 6.84 -16.97
C THR A 96 0.13 7.62 -16.04
N LYS A 97 0.15 7.31 -14.75
CA LYS A 97 1.06 7.90 -13.77
C LYS A 97 2.41 7.20 -13.78
N VAL A 98 3.48 7.98 -13.96
CA VAL A 98 4.87 7.46 -13.97
C VAL A 98 5.22 6.71 -12.69
N VAL A 99 4.70 7.14 -11.54
CA VAL A 99 4.97 6.46 -10.25
C VAL A 99 4.33 5.07 -10.20
N VAL A 100 3.17 4.87 -10.83
CA VAL A 100 2.50 3.57 -10.93
C VAL A 100 3.35 2.61 -11.79
N ALA A 101 3.83 3.06 -12.94
CA ALA A 101 4.72 2.25 -13.80
C ALA A 101 6.01 1.83 -13.09
N LYS A 102 6.61 2.74 -12.30
CA LYS A 102 7.77 2.40 -11.45
C LYS A 102 7.42 1.38 -10.37
N GLY A 103 6.24 1.50 -9.77
CA GLY A 103 5.75 0.54 -8.79
C GLY A 103 5.55 -0.86 -9.38
N GLN A 104 5.05 -0.94 -10.62
CA GLN A 104 4.86 -2.22 -11.32
C GLN A 104 6.20 -2.94 -11.50
N THR A 105 7.27 -2.20 -11.79
CA THR A 105 8.62 -2.76 -11.90
C THR A 105 9.21 -3.10 -10.55
N TYR A 106 8.93 -2.29 -9.52
CA TYR A 106 9.51 -2.49 -8.19
C TYR A 106 8.91 -3.70 -7.47
N PHE A 107 7.59 -3.89 -7.52
CA PHE A 107 6.91 -4.94 -6.76
C PHE A 107 6.79 -6.28 -7.50
N ALA A 108 7.13 -6.33 -8.80
CA ALA A 108 7.29 -7.58 -9.55
C ALA A 108 8.46 -8.41 -8.99
#